data_AF-A0A2H0LFP8-F1
#
_entry.id   AF-A0A2H0LFP8-F1
#
_cell.length_a   1.000
_cell.length_b   1.000
_cell.length_c   1.000
_cell.angle_alpha   90.00
_cell.angle_beta   90.00
_cell.angle_gamma   90.00
#
_symmetry.space_group_name_H-M   'P 1'
#
loop_
_entity.id
_entity.type
_entity.pdbx_description
1 polymer ?
#
loop_
_entity_poly.entity_id
_entity_poly.type
_entity_poly.pdbx_seq_one_letter_code
_entity_poly.pdbx_strand_id
1 'polypeptide(L)'
;MAWLSFPTQAQELRDPFVFGPRSESQAGMAMLIGVLWDATKPLAMVGEATVQVGDFVDGWRVVEIRQDGIVLEQGTRQEFIATGTAIPTD
;
A
#
# COMPACT_ATOMS: atom_id res chain seq x y z
N MET A 1 -59.36 -10.11 2.60
CA MET A 1 -58.07 -9.94 3.29
C MET A 1 -57.00 -10.63 2.45
N ALA A 2 -56.28 -9.87 1.64
CA ALA A 2 -55.25 -10.39 0.74
C ALA A 2 -53.88 -10.22 1.39
N TRP A 3 -53.15 -11.31 1.56
CA TRP A 3 -51.79 -11.31 2.09
C TRP A 3 -50.84 -11.04 0.92
N LEU A 4 -50.12 -9.91 0.98
CA LEU A 4 -49.08 -9.57 0.01
C LEU A 4 -47.81 -10.33 0.39
N SER A 5 -47.44 -11.33 -0.40
CA SER A 5 -46.16 -12.03 -0.27
C SER A 5 -45.06 -11.18 -0.91
N PHE A 6 -44.13 -10.71 -0.09
CA PHE A 6 -42.90 -10.09 -0.58
C PHE A 6 -41.87 -11.20 -0.86
N PRO A 7 -41.25 -11.25 -2.06
CA PRO A 7 -40.14 -12.16 -2.28
C PRO A 7 -38.98 -11.69 -1.38
N THR A 8 -38.56 -12.55 -0.46
CA THR A 8 -37.36 -12.31 0.35
C THR A 8 -36.18 -12.40 -0.60
N GLN A 9 -35.63 -11.26 -1.01
CA GLN A 9 -34.39 -11.24 -1.77
C GLN A 9 -33.32 -11.72 -0.80
N ALA A 10 -32.91 -12.98 -0.92
CA ALA A 10 -31.75 -13.51 -0.23
C ALA A 10 -30.56 -12.68 -0.68
N GLN A 11 -30.20 -11.70 0.14
CA GLN A 11 -29.03 -10.87 -0.05
C GLN A 11 -27.85 -11.84 0.10
N GLU A 12 -27.21 -12.17 -1.03
CA GLU A 12 -26.09 -13.11 -1.07
C GLU A 12 -25.11 -12.72 0.03
N LEU A 13 -25.02 -13.56 1.05
CA LEU A 13 -24.13 -13.40 2.18
C LEU A 13 -22.71 -13.49 1.61
N ARG A 14 -22.12 -12.35 1.30
CA ARG A 14 -20.76 -12.28 0.76
C ARG A 14 -19.83 -12.84 1.84
N ASP A 15 -19.28 -14.02 1.56
CA ASP A 15 -18.38 -14.71 2.48
C ASP A 15 -17.13 -13.84 2.70
N PRO A 16 -16.83 -13.45 3.97
CA PRO A 16 -15.69 -12.59 4.29
C PRO A 16 -14.33 -13.25 4.06
N PHE A 17 -14.30 -14.55 3.69
CA PHE A 17 -13.10 -15.33 3.40
C PHE A 17 -12.97 -15.71 1.92
N VAL A 18 -13.86 -15.22 1.04
CA VAL A 18 -13.68 -15.38 -0.41
C VAL A 18 -12.65 -14.38 -0.90
N PHE A 19 -11.41 -14.87 -0.99
CA PHE A 19 -10.33 -14.19 -1.67
C PHE A 19 -10.55 -14.31 -3.18
N GLY A 20 -11.16 -13.28 -3.79
CA GLY A 20 -11.20 -13.15 -5.24
C GLY A 20 -9.78 -12.94 -5.81
N PRO A 21 -9.58 -13.15 -7.12
CA PRO A 21 -8.33 -12.79 -7.76
C PRO A 21 -8.06 -11.30 -7.47
N ARG A 22 -6.95 -11.03 -6.76
CA ARG A 22 -6.46 -9.68 -6.51
C ARG A 22 -6.17 -9.09 -7.88
N SER A 23 -6.97 -8.11 -8.31
CA SER A 23 -6.64 -7.33 -9.50
C SER A 23 -5.25 -6.76 -9.29
N GLU A 24 -4.33 -7.04 -10.21
CA GLU A 24 -3.00 -6.46 -10.21
C GLU A 24 -3.14 -4.95 -10.02
N SER A 25 -2.38 -4.44 -9.05
CA SER A 25 -2.42 -3.08 -8.54
C SER A 25 -2.76 -2.07 -9.64
N GLN A 26 -3.97 -1.53 -9.53
CA GLN A 26 -4.36 -0.32 -10.24
C GLN A 26 -3.23 0.70 -10.06
N ALA A 27 -2.80 1.36 -11.13
CA ALA A 27 -1.80 2.42 -11.12
C ALA A 27 -2.29 3.64 -10.30
N GLY A 28 -2.42 3.45 -8.99
CA GLY A 28 -2.57 4.49 -7.99
C GLY A 28 -1.19 4.87 -7.51
N MET A 29 -1.02 6.13 -7.10
CA MET A 29 0.22 6.61 -6.52
C MET A 29 0.70 5.64 -5.45
N ALA A 30 1.92 5.13 -5.60
CA ALA A 30 2.51 4.26 -4.59
C ALA A 30 2.54 5.03 -3.26
N MET A 31 2.13 4.39 -2.17
CA MET A 31 1.97 5.05 -0.87
C MET A 31 2.83 4.36 0.15
N LEU A 32 3.58 5.11 0.96
CA LEU A 32 4.29 4.53 2.10
C LEU A 32 3.26 4.13 3.17
N ILE A 33 2.96 2.84 3.28
CA ILE A 33 1.95 2.32 4.21
C ILE A 33 2.52 2.17 5.61
N GLY A 34 3.80 1.80 5.75
CA GLY A 34 4.40 1.56 7.04
C GLY A 34 5.89 1.29 6.99
N VAL A 35 6.52 1.36 8.15
CA VAL A 35 7.91 0.97 8.35
C VAL A 35 7.98 -0.11 9.43
N LEU A 36 8.63 -1.22 9.09
CA LEU A 36 9.10 -2.20 10.05
C LEU A 36 10.53 -1.82 10.45
N TRP A 37 10.64 -1.16 11.60
CA TRP A 37 11.93 -0.71 12.11
C TRP A 37 12.67 -1.83 12.85
N ASP A 38 13.89 -2.12 12.40
CA ASP A 38 14.87 -2.93 13.10
C ASP A 38 16.24 -2.23 13.00
N ALA A 39 17.05 -2.32 14.06
CA ALA A 39 18.34 -1.62 14.11
C ALA A 39 19.37 -2.16 13.10
N THR A 40 19.18 -3.37 12.59
CA THR A 40 20.09 -4.04 11.65
C THR A 40 19.51 -4.19 10.26
N LYS A 41 18.19 -4.37 10.14
CA LYS A 41 17.49 -4.63 8.87
C LYS A 41 16.14 -3.92 8.81
N PRO A 42 16.11 -2.59 8.67
CA PRO A 42 14.85 -1.88 8.52
C PRO A 42 14.21 -2.19 7.16
N LEU A 43 12.88 -2.30 7.14
CA LEU A 43 12.07 -2.56 5.96
C LEU A 43 10.93 -1.54 5.88
N ALA A 44 10.54 -1.15 4.67
CA ALA A 44 9.39 -0.28 4.42
C ALA A 44 8.37 -0.96 3.54
N MET A 45 7.09 -0.64 3.71
CA MET A 45 6.02 -1.12 2.85
C MET A 45 5.52 0.03 1.98
N VAL A 46 5.75 -0.06 0.68
CA VAL A 46 5.22 0.88 -0.30
C VAL A 46 4.15 0.16 -1.12
N GLY A 47 2.89 0.59 -0.96
CA GLY A 47 1.75 -0.14 -1.48
C GLY A 47 1.76 -1.57 -0.95
N GLU A 48 1.78 -2.54 -1.86
CA GLU A 48 1.84 -3.96 -1.51
C GLU A 48 3.26 -4.53 -1.45
N ALA A 49 4.26 -3.74 -1.83
CA ALA A 49 5.65 -4.16 -1.92
C ALA A 49 6.42 -3.84 -0.64
N THR A 50 7.22 -4.79 -0.19
CA THR A 50 8.22 -4.56 0.86
C THR A 50 9.54 -4.19 0.22
N VAL A 51 10.14 -3.08 0.66
CA VAL A 51 11.38 -2.53 0.13
C VAL A 51 12.41 -2.34 1.24
N GLN A 52 13.68 -2.43 0.88
CA GLN A 52 14.83 -2.19 1.74
C GLN A 52 15.71 -1.06 1.20
N VAL A 53 16.68 -0.62 1.99
CA VAL A 53 17.69 0.35 1.53
C VAL A 53 18.42 -0.21 0.31
N GLY A 54 18.47 0.58 -0.76
CA GLY A 54 19.08 0.24 -2.04
C GLY A 54 18.07 -0.12 -3.14
N ASP A 55 16.83 -0.47 -2.78
CA ASP A 55 15.78 -0.79 -3.75
C ASP A 55 15.25 0.47 -4.45
N PHE A 56 14.53 0.26 -5.55
CA PHE A 56 13.90 1.32 -6.34
C PHE A 56 12.37 1.23 -6.29
N VAL A 57 11.73 2.39 -6.18
CA VAL A 57 10.29 2.59 -6.16
C VAL A 57 9.96 3.77 -7.07
N ASP A 58 9.20 3.56 -8.14
CA ASP A 58 8.80 4.60 -9.09
C ASP A 58 9.95 5.50 -9.57
N GLY A 59 11.13 4.91 -9.80
CA GLY A 59 12.32 5.63 -10.26
C GLY A 59 13.12 6.35 -9.16
N TRP A 60 12.67 6.28 -7.91
CA TRP A 60 13.40 6.73 -6.73
C TRP A 60 14.12 5.59 -6.04
N ARG A 61 15.34 5.85 -5.55
CA ARG A 61 16.11 4.90 -4.76
C ARG A 61 15.85 5.11 -3.27
N VAL A 62 15.58 4.04 -2.52
CA VAL A 62 15.52 4.09 -1.06
C VAL A 62 16.95 4.18 -0.52
N VAL A 63 17.31 5.30 0.09
CA VAL A 63 18.67 5.51 0.64
C VAL A 63 18.74 5.38 2.15
N GLU A 64 17.60 5.61 2.82
CA GLU A 64 17.49 5.48 4.27
C GLU A 64 16.06 5.08 4.64
N ILE A 65 15.92 4.24 5.65
CA ILE A 65 14.64 3.95 6.29
C ILE A 65 14.77 4.45 7.73
N ARG A 66 13.72 5.07 8.26
CA ARG A 66 13.64 5.63 9.61
C ARG A 66 12.36 5.16 10.28
N GLN A 67 12.24 5.33 11.59
CA GLN A 67 11.06 4.91 12.35
C GLN A 67 9.75 5.55 11.86
N ASP A 68 9.82 6.77 11.33
CA ASP A 68 8.70 7.59 10.92
C ASP A 68 8.49 7.66 9.39
N GLY A 69 9.44 7.16 8.60
CA GLY A 69 9.37 7.28 7.14
C GLY A 69 10.58 6.72 6.39
N ILE A 70 10.70 7.07 5.12
CA ILE A 70 11.85 6.71 4.27
C ILE A 70 12.43 7.94 3.61
N VAL A 71 13.71 7.87 3.28
CA VAL A 71 14.39 8.87 2.46
C VAL A 71 14.62 8.28 1.07
N LEU A 72 14.14 9.00 0.07
CA LEU A 72 14.22 8.66 -1.34
C LEU A 72 15.20 9.59 -2.06
N GLU A 73 15.92 9.05 -3.03
CA GLU A 73 16.86 9.79 -3.88
C GLU A 73 16.56 9.53 -5.36
N GLN A 74 16.53 10.60 -6.17
CA GLN A 74 16.47 10.53 -7.62
C GLN A 74 17.39 11.60 -8.23
N GLY A 75 18.51 11.17 -8.81
CA GLY A 75 19.52 12.07 -9.38
C GLY A 75 20.17 12.94 -8.30
N THR A 76 19.90 14.24 -8.31
CA THR A 76 20.39 15.21 -7.31
C THR A 76 19.33 15.61 -6.28
N ARG A 77 18.11 15.06 -6.39
CA ARG A 77 17.00 15.34 -5.48
C ARG A 77 16.92 14.25 -4.42
N GLN A 78 16.67 14.68 -3.19
CA GLN A 78 16.43 13.81 -2.06
C GLN A 78 15.18 14.28 -1.33
N GLU A 79 14.29 13.36 -1.00
CA GLU A 79 13.02 13.67 -0.37
C GLU A 79 12.74 12.72 0.79
N PHE A 80 12.22 13.25 1.89
CA PHE A 80 11.77 12.46 3.02
C PHE A 80 10.27 12.25 2.91
N ILE A 81 9.85 10.99 2.91
CA ILE A 81 8.46 10.58 2.84
C ILE A 81 8.04 10.00 4.18
N ALA A 82 7.13 10.69 4.86
CA ALA A 82 6.55 10.23 6.10
C ALA A 82 5.55 9.10 5.85
N THR A 83 5.42 8.20 6.82
CA THR A 83 4.41 7.12 6.76
C THR A 83 3.02 7.70 6.56
N GLY A 84 2.24 7.10 5.65
CA GLY A 84 0.93 7.62 5.28
C GLY A 84 0.95 8.63 4.12
N THR A 85 2.10 8.86 3.50
CA THR A 85 2.26 9.83 2.40
C THR A 85 2.47 9.11 1.07
N ALA A 86 1.98 9.70 -0.01
CA ALA A 86 2.23 9.22 -1.38
C ALA A 86 3.71 9.42 -1.76
N ILE A 87 4.27 8.44 -2.47
CA ILE A 87 5.56 8.53 -3.12
C ILE A 87 5.41 9.49 -4.32
N PRO A 88 6.35 10.43 -4.52
CA PRO A 88 6.32 11.30 -5.67
C PRO A 88 6.50 10.49 -6.96
N THR A 89 5.55 10.63 -7.87
CA THR A 89 5.65 10.16 -9.26
C THR A 89 6.21 11.30 -10.12
N ASP A 90 7.32 11.06 -10.81
CA ASP A 90 7.83 11.98 -11.86
C ASP A 90 7.00 11.87 -13.16
#